data_AF-A0A8J3VRW1-F1
#
_entry.id   AF-A0A8J3VRW1-F1
#
_cell.length_a   1.000
_cell.length_b   1.000
_cell.length_c   1.000
_cell.angle_alpha   90.00
_cell.angle_beta   90.00
_cell.angle_gamma   90.00
#
_symmetry.space_group_name_H-M   'P 1'
#
loop_
_entity.id
_entity.type
_entity.pdbx_description
1 polymer ?
#
loop_
_entity_poly.entity_id
_entity_poly.type
_entity_poly.pdbx_seq_one_letter_code
_entity_poly.pdbx_strand_id
1 'polypeptide(L)'
;MTTIRLAIFNPSGTVEGCGLADCDPKPVDVLCRDHGALLVFKEIPPRTRYVLGVLACALIWAAFFAAPALNNIVPTFVVLALAGAGIVVLPLRTFPVAGRSILAGWIIACALAPVLDRPHHKAFQIVATVIVFAIAIGWAVRLSRSAADLNKRADSSGGVAGAAFVAAGLAIAAVTALLWLLTGPPGSDPATHLPAALRAPLIWSVRVMLGVTVVAWAGFAAGLGTDAWRDRGLRLIKPPSRPRRLARWGADPASAARGPQAVDRIIEGVFGVMVQFVLAVLDVLIGLLYYRILGILVAVANWLLSWLAAMVTIVVRAAVLLRSAAWSATRVIAIPAVSLLVAAVLMLSFTHAHVDYVKTGSLADVGLLLGCAAASYVLLTLAWTALSAVQPSILSAAIVNFTGPTLAITIVLALIGGWGFGILGAAGYGPYHIGWLTIGCTTLVAVAVIVWGLRRRSLQAGEDEIDRLAPLAARRGAGDATVPAPRSPVASAADNRSAAAPLGGELG
;
A
#
# COMPACT_ATOMS: atom_id res chain seq x y z
N MET A 1 26.21 -38.28 0.66
CA MET A 1 24.99 -37.47 0.41
C MET A 1 24.95 -36.33 1.43
N THR A 2 25.54 -35.20 1.08
CA THR A 2 25.44 -33.96 1.85
C THR A 2 24.03 -33.42 1.66
N THR A 3 23.20 -33.49 2.70
CA THR A 3 21.93 -32.75 2.74
C THR A 3 22.25 -31.28 2.56
N ILE A 4 22.01 -30.75 1.36
CA ILE A 4 21.96 -29.31 1.10
C ILE A 4 20.78 -28.80 1.92
N ARG A 5 21.04 -28.40 3.16
CA ARG A 5 20.12 -27.54 3.89
C ARG A 5 20.17 -26.21 3.16
N LEU A 6 19.22 -26.00 2.26
CA LEU A 6 18.78 -24.65 1.92
C LEU A 6 18.29 -24.05 3.25
N ALA A 7 19.20 -23.44 4.02
CA ALA A 7 18.85 -22.68 5.20
C ALA A 7 18.19 -21.39 4.69
N ILE A 8 16.93 -21.51 4.30
CA ILE A 8 16.10 -20.36 3.94
C ILE A 8 15.80 -19.54 5.21
N PHE A 9 16.15 -20.02 6.42
CA PHE A 9 15.65 -19.46 7.68
C PHE A 9 16.71 -19.49 8.78
N ASN A 10 17.34 -18.35 9.06
CA ASN A 10 17.85 -18.08 10.40
C ASN A 10 16.69 -17.49 11.23
N PRO A 11 16.20 -18.18 12.28
CA PRO A 11 15.06 -17.71 13.07
C PRO A 11 15.37 -16.48 13.93
N SER A 12 16.64 -16.06 14.04
CA SER A 12 17.06 -14.89 14.83
C SER A 12 16.63 -13.55 14.23
N GLY A 13 16.19 -13.51 12.96
CA GLY A 13 15.82 -12.27 12.27
C GLY A 13 17.00 -11.31 12.01
N THR A 14 18.23 -11.70 12.37
CA THR A 14 19.44 -10.91 12.11
C THR A 14 19.80 -11.00 10.63
N VAL A 15 19.88 -9.85 9.96
CA VAL A 15 20.32 -9.78 8.56
C VAL A 15 21.81 -10.11 8.54
N GLU A 16 22.15 -11.34 8.18
CA GLU A 16 23.56 -11.72 8.03
C GLU A 16 24.14 -11.08 6.76
N GLY A 17 25.24 -10.36 6.94
CA GLY A 17 26.02 -9.80 5.85
C GLY A 17 26.66 -10.88 4.99
N CYS A 18 27.39 -10.47 3.95
CA CYS A 18 28.11 -11.41 3.06
C CYS A 18 29.18 -12.25 3.79
N GLY A 19 29.46 -11.98 5.07
CA GLY A 19 30.44 -12.67 5.90
C GLY A 19 31.85 -12.08 5.81
N LEU A 20 32.03 -11.04 5.01
CA LEU A 20 33.25 -10.23 4.96
C LEU A 20 33.12 -9.06 5.96
N ALA A 21 34.25 -8.62 6.52
CA ALA A 21 34.30 -7.45 7.39
C ALA A 21 33.76 -6.21 6.65
N ASP A 22 33.17 -5.26 7.40
CA ASP A 22 32.61 -4.00 6.89
C ASP A 22 31.41 -4.09 5.95
N CYS A 23 30.70 -5.22 5.91
CA CYS A 23 29.43 -5.32 5.20
C CYS A 23 28.26 -4.80 6.06
N ASP A 24 27.54 -3.78 5.60
CA ASP A 24 26.27 -3.30 6.19
C ASP A 24 25.06 -3.82 5.40
N PRO A 25 24.54 -5.03 5.68
CA PRO A 25 23.49 -5.63 4.87
C PRO A 25 22.12 -5.05 5.18
N LYS A 26 21.34 -4.72 4.15
CA LYS A 26 19.93 -4.34 4.32
C LYS A 26 19.01 -5.57 4.22
N PRO A 27 17.86 -5.57 4.91
CA PRO A 27 16.98 -6.75 5.03
C PRO A 27 16.38 -7.26 3.71
N VAL A 28 16.36 -6.42 2.67
CA VAL A 28 15.84 -6.74 1.33
C VAL A 28 16.95 -6.92 0.29
N ASP A 29 18.22 -6.79 0.70
CA ASP A 29 19.32 -6.97 -0.23
C ASP A 29 19.45 -8.46 -0.60
N VAL A 30 19.39 -8.69 -1.92
CA VAL A 30 19.69 -9.99 -2.54
C VAL A 30 21.19 -10.06 -2.89
N LEU A 31 21.82 -8.90 -3.12
CA LEU A 31 23.22 -8.73 -3.48
C LEU A 31 23.91 -7.84 -2.45
N CYS A 32 25.07 -8.26 -1.95
CA CYS A 32 25.97 -7.38 -1.20
C CYS A 32 26.60 -6.37 -2.15
N ARG A 33 26.42 -5.08 -1.89
CA ARG A 33 26.93 -3.98 -2.74
C ARG A 33 28.46 -3.99 -2.80
N ASP A 34 29.10 -4.12 -1.65
CA ASP A 34 30.54 -3.90 -1.53
C ASP A 34 31.35 -5.06 -2.12
N HIS A 35 30.73 -6.24 -2.20
CA HIS A 35 31.41 -7.49 -2.59
C HIS A 35 30.79 -8.17 -3.82
N GLY A 36 29.71 -7.64 -4.39
CA GLY A 36 29.02 -8.22 -5.55
C GLY A 36 28.49 -9.64 -5.32
N ALA A 37 28.29 -10.05 -4.06
CA ALA A 37 27.95 -11.43 -3.70
C ALA A 37 26.44 -11.59 -3.52
N LEU A 38 25.84 -12.61 -4.15
CA LEU A 38 24.46 -13.01 -3.89
C LEU A 38 24.35 -13.58 -2.47
N LEU A 39 23.68 -12.84 -1.59
CA LEU A 39 23.55 -13.16 -0.17
C LEU A 39 22.76 -14.46 0.06
N VAL A 40 21.89 -14.83 -0.89
CA VAL A 40 21.11 -16.09 -0.86
C VAL A 40 22.01 -17.32 -1.02
N PHE A 41 23.10 -17.17 -1.77
CA PHE A 41 24.00 -18.29 -2.07
C PHE A 41 25.23 -18.33 -1.18
N LYS A 42 25.33 -17.45 -0.16
CA LYS A 42 26.52 -17.33 0.72
C LYS A 42 26.99 -18.69 1.26
N GLU A 43 26.06 -19.58 1.60
CA GLU A 43 26.37 -20.90 2.17
C GLU A 43 26.76 -21.95 1.11
N ILE A 44 26.44 -21.72 -0.17
CA ILE A 44 26.76 -22.64 -1.25
C ILE A 44 28.23 -22.46 -1.64
N PRO A 45 29.03 -23.54 -1.77
CA PRO A 45 30.42 -23.43 -2.24
C PRO A 45 30.51 -22.80 -3.63
N PRO A 46 31.55 -22.01 -3.95
CA PRO A 46 31.67 -21.26 -5.20
C PRO A 46 31.58 -22.15 -6.46
N ARG A 47 32.19 -23.35 -6.42
CA ARG A 47 32.08 -24.33 -7.51
C ARG A 47 30.64 -24.76 -7.77
N THR A 48 29.86 -24.99 -6.71
CA THR A 48 28.46 -25.41 -6.83
C THR A 48 27.60 -24.27 -7.36
N ARG A 49 27.85 -23.01 -6.94
CA ARG A 49 27.16 -21.84 -7.50
C ARG A 49 27.39 -21.71 -9.00
N TYR A 50 28.65 -21.88 -9.44
CA TYR A 50 28.99 -21.82 -10.86
C TYR A 50 28.26 -22.92 -11.66
N VAL A 51 28.31 -24.17 -11.18
CA VAL A 51 27.61 -25.29 -11.83
C VAL A 51 26.10 -25.05 -11.89
N LEU A 52 25.47 -24.58 -10.81
CA LEU A 52 24.05 -24.24 -10.80
C LEU A 52 23.71 -23.11 -11.78
N GLY A 53 24.56 -22.08 -11.86
CA GLY A 53 24.40 -20.98 -12.81
C GLY A 53 24.49 -21.46 -14.26
N VAL A 54 25.49 -22.28 -14.58
CA VAL A 54 25.65 -22.87 -15.93
C VAL A 54 24.44 -23.76 -16.27
N LEU A 55 23.99 -24.61 -15.34
CA LEU A 55 22.85 -25.48 -15.54
C LEU A 55 21.54 -24.68 -15.74
N ALA A 56 21.35 -23.60 -14.98
CA ALA A 56 20.23 -22.68 -15.17
C ALA A 56 20.27 -22.02 -16.56
N CYS A 57 21.42 -21.51 -17.00
CA CYS A 57 21.60 -20.95 -18.34
C CYS A 57 21.30 -21.99 -19.43
N ALA A 58 21.83 -23.21 -19.30
CA ALA A 58 21.58 -24.29 -20.24
C ALA A 58 20.09 -24.66 -20.32
N LEU A 59 19.40 -24.71 -19.18
CA LEU A 59 17.97 -25.01 -19.11
C LEU A 59 17.12 -23.88 -19.73
N ILE A 60 17.49 -22.61 -19.49
CA ILE A 60 16.86 -21.47 -20.15
C ILE A 60 17.02 -21.59 -21.66
N TRP A 61 18.23 -21.85 -22.13
CA TRP A 61 18.49 -22.01 -23.56
C TRP A 61 17.73 -23.18 -24.17
N ALA A 62 17.72 -24.33 -23.50
CA ALA A 62 16.98 -25.50 -23.97
C ALA A 62 15.48 -25.21 -24.09
N ALA A 63 14.89 -24.49 -23.13
CA ALA A 63 13.48 -24.12 -23.18
C ALA A 63 13.17 -23.13 -24.32
N PHE A 64 13.97 -22.07 -24.45
CA PHE A 64 13.83 -21.08 -25.52
C PHE A 64 14.10 -21.68 -26.90
N PHE A 65 14.96 -22.68 -27.00
CA PHE A 65 15.18 -23.43 -28.24
C PHE A 65 14.04 -24.38 -28.57
N ALA A 66 13.59 -25.17 -27.58
CA ALA A 66 12.58 -26.21 -27.77
C ALA A 66 11.19 -25.62 -28.07
N ALA A 67 10.84 -24.46 -27.50
CA ALA A 67 9.51 -23.88 -27.67
C ALA A 67 9.16 -23.58 -29.15
N PRO A 68 10.00 -22.88 -29.94
CA PRO A 68 9.78 -22.70 -31.37
C PRO A 68 9.83 -24.00 -32.16
N ALA A 69 10.77 -24.91 -31.87
CA ALA A 69 10.87 -26.20 -32.56
C ALA A 69 9.62 -27.08 -32.40
N LEU A 70 9.05 -27.09 -31.20
CA LEU A 70 7.84 -27.86 -30.87
C LEU A 70 6.55 -27.07 -31.15
N ASN A 71 6.65 -25.82 -31.58
CA ASN A 71 5.54 -24.88 -31.66
C ASN A 71 4.70 -24.85 -30.37
N ASN A 72 5.38 -24.90 -29.22
CA ASN A 72 4.78 -25.03 -27.90
C ASN A 72 5.38 -23.99 -26.95
N ILE A 73 4.54 -23.12 -26.39
CA ILE A 73 4.96 -22.05 -25.47
C ILE A 73 5.32 -22.53 -24.07
N VAL A 74 4.88 -23.74 -23.68
CA VAL A 74 4.97 -24.24 -22.30
C VAL A 74 6.40 -24.29 -21.75
N PRO A 75 7.43 -24.79 -22.48
CA PRO A 75 8.80 -24.82 -21.95
C PRO A 75 9.30 -23.43 -21.54
N THR A 76 9.12 -22.43 -22.41
CA THR A 76 9.52 -21.04 -22.13
C THR A 76 8.71 -20.45 -20.99
N PHE A 77 7.40 -20.70 -20.94
CA PHE A 77 6.54 -20.22 -19.85
C PHE A 77 6.95 -20.80 -18.49
N VAL A 78 7.26 -22.10 -18.41
CA VAL A 78 7.69 -22.74 -17.16
C VAL A 78 9.00 -22.13 -16.66
N VAL A 79 9.99 -21.92 -17.54
CA VAL A 79 11.25 -21.30 -17.16
C VAL A 79 11.07 -19.85 -16.70
N LEU A 80 10.23 -19.08 -17.40
CA LEU A 80 9.91 -17.71 -17.00
C LEU A 80 9.13 -17.67 -15.68
N ALA A 81 8.22 -18.62 -15.44
CA ALA A 81 7.50 -18.73 -14.18
C ALA A 81 8.45 -19.04 -13.02
N LEU A 82 9.44 -19.91 -13.21
CA LEU A 82 10.49 -20.19 -12.22
C LEU A 82 11.39 -18.96 -11.97
N ALA A 83 11.76 -18.23 -13.03
CA ALA A 83 12.50 -16.98 -12.91
C ALA A 83 11.69 -15.91 -12.17
N GLY A 84 10.40 -15.79 -12.48
CA GLY A 84 9.45 -14.91 -11.80
C GLY A 84 9.32 -15.23 -10.32
N ALA A 85 9.27 -16.52 -9.96
CA ALA A 85 9.30 -16.96 -8.57
C ALA A 85 10.58 -16.52 -7.85
N GLY A 86 11.73 -16.59 -8.52
CA GLY A 86 12.98 -16.03 -8.03
C GLY A 86 12.88 -14.52 -7.76
N ILE A 87 12.35 -13.76 -8.72
CA ILE A 87 12.20 -12.30 -8.61
C ILE A 87 11.30 -11.90 -7.43
N VAL A 88 10.20 -12.62 -7.19
CA VAL A 88 9.25 -12.27 -6.11
C VAL A 88 9.64 -12.82 -4.74
N VAL A 89 10.26 -14.00 -4.66
CA VAL A 89 10.55 -14.68 -3.38
C VAL A 89 11.91 -14.30 -2.80
N LEU A 90 12.95 -14.18 -3.64
CA LEU A 90 14.31 -13.94 -3.13
C LEU A 90 14.44 -12.66 -2.30
N PRO A 91 13.83 -11.52 -2.67
CA PRO A 91 13.85 -10.32 -1.83
C PRO A 91 13.12 -10.48 -0.49
N LEU A 92 12.17 -11.43 -0.40
CA LEU A 92 11.37 -11.72 0.79
C LEU A 92 11.93 -12.86 1.64
N ARG A 93 13.18 -13.29 1.42
CA ARG A 93 13.82 -14.38 2.18
C ARG A 93 13.81 -14.16 3.70
N THR A 94 13.91 -12.91 4.14
CA THR A 94 13.87 -12.50 5.56
C THR A 94 12.45 -12.43 6.13
N PHE A 95 11.42 -12.52 5.28
CA PHE A 95 10.00 -12.45 5.64
C PHE A 95 9.29 -13.78 5.27
N PRO A 96 9.47 -14.87 6.05
CA PRO A 96 9.03 -16.23 5.71
C PRO A 96 7.56 -16.32 5.29
N VAL A 97 6.68 -15.64 6.03
CA VAL A 97 5.24 -15.69 5.79
C VAL A 97 4.90 -14.96 4.48
N ALA A 98 5.47 -13.77 4.26
CA ALA A 98 5.28 -13.00 3.04
C ALA A 98 5.86 -13.72 1.80
N GLY A 99 7.04 -14.33 1.95
CA GLY A 99 7.68 -15.13 0.91
C GLY A 99 6.84 -16.35 0.51
N ARG A 100 6.28 -17.08 1.47
CA ARG A 100 5.38 -18.22 1.18
C ARG A 100 4.06 -17.76 0.56
N SER A 101 3.47 -16.68 1.05
CA SER A 101 2.22 -16.16 0.48
C SER A 101 2.39 -15.63 -0.94
N ILE A 102 3.47 -14.92 -1.24
CA ILE A 102 3.71 -14.41 -2.60
C ILE A 102 3.99 -15.57 -3.57
N LEU A 103 4.70 -16.61 -3.11
CA LEU A 103 4.97 -17.79 -3.92
C LEU A 103 3.69 -18.55 -4.26
N ALA A 104 2.84 -18.79 -3.26
CA ALA A 104 1.54 -19.42 -3.48
C ALA A 104 0.67 -18.58 -4.44
N GLY A 105 0.61 -17.26 -4.23
CA GLY A 105 -0.08 -16.33 -5.12
C GLY A 105 0.47 -16.36 -6.54
N TRP A 106 1.79 -16.44 -6.71
CA TRP A 106 2.46 -16.52 -8.01
C TRP A 106 2.14 -17.84 -8.73
N ILE A 107 2.19 -18.97 -8.05
CA ILE A 107 1.82 -20.27 -8.61
C ILE A 107 0.36 -20.25 -9.09
N ILE A 108 -0.54 -19.68 -8.28
CA ILE A 108 -1.94 -19.51 -8.64
C ILE A 108 -2.06 -18.58 -9.87
N ALA A 109 -1.37 -17.44 -9.89
CA ALA A 109 -1.38 -16.53 -11.03
C ALA A 109 -0.89 -17.20 -12.33
N CYS A 110 0.20 -17.97 -12.27
CA CYS A 110 0.71 -18.74 -13.42
C CYS A 110 -0.29 -19.81 -13.89
N ALA A 111 -0.97 -20.51 -12.97
CA ALA A 111 -1.99 -21.50 -13.32
C ALA A 111 -3.24 -20.85 -13.97
N LEU A 112 -3.56 -19.62 -13.57
CA LEU A 112 -4.71 -18.87 -14.08
C LEU A 112 -4.42 -18.14 -15.40
N ALA A 113 -3.16 -17.80 -15.69
CA ALA A 113 -2.79 -17.05 -16.88
C ALA A 113 -3.31 -17.66 -18.21
N PRO A 114 -3.23 -18.99 -18.47
CA PRO A 114 -3.80 -19.59 -19.68
C PRO A 114 -5.32 -19.43 -19.81
N VAL A 115 -6.03 -19.43 -18.67
CA VAL A 115 -7.49 -19.24 -18.65
C VAL A 115 -7.86 -17.79 -18.95
N LEU A 116 -7.01 -16.84 -18.56
CA LEU A 116 -7.19 -15.42 -18.80
C LEU A 116 -6.81 -15.01 -20.23
N ASP A 117 -5.81 -15.66 -20.82
CA ASP A 117 -5.34 -15.38 -22.18
C ASP A 117 -6.34 -15.83 -23.26
N ARG A 118 -7.03 -16.94 -23.04
CA ARG A 118 -8.09 -17.44 -23.94
C ARG A 118 -9.43 -17.46 -23.23
N PRO A 119 -10.13 -16.32 -23.15
CA PRO A 119 -11.37 -16.22 -22.42
C PRO A 119 -12.48 -17.02 -23.12
N HIS A 120 -12.62 -18.30 -22.78
CA HIS A 120 -13.88 -19.00 -23.01
C HIS A 120 -14.93 -18.36 -22.09
N HIS A 121 -15.89 -17.63 -22.67
CA HIS A 121 -16.76 -16.67 -21.97
C HIS A 121 -17.29 -17.14 -20.60
N LYS A 122 -17.66 -18.42 -20.45
CA LYS A 122 -18.16 -18.97 -19.18
C LYS A 122 -17.08 -19.30 -18.15
N ALA A 123 -15.94 -19.87 -18.57
CA ALA A 123 -14.86 -20.25 -17.66
C ALA A 123 -14.11 -19.02 -17.13
N PHE A 124 -13.89 -18.04 -18.01
CA PHE A 124 -13.27 -16.75 -17.66
C PHE A 124 -14.06 -16.01 -16.56
N GLN A 125 -15.39 -15.95 -16.69
CA GLN A 125 -16.25 -15.32 -15.71
C GLN A 125 -16.15 -15.94 -14.32
N ILE A 126 -16.21 -17.26 -14.24
CA ILE A 126 -16.14 -17.97 -12.96
C ILE A 126 -14.80 -17.68 -12.29
N VAL A 127 -13.70 -17.81 -13.05
CA VAL A 127 -12.35 -17.57 -12.55
C VAL A 127 -12.15 -16.13 -12.12
N ALA A 128 -12.51 -15.16 -12.97
CA ALA A 128 -12.40 -13.73 -12.64
C ALA A 128 -13.25 -13.38 -11.41
N THR A 129 -14.48 -13.88 -11.32
CA THR A 129 -15.36 -13.67 -10.16
C THR A 129 -14.73 -14.22 -8.88
N VAL A 130 -14.17 -15.43 -8.93
CA VAL A 130 -13.51 -16.05 -7.77
C VAL A 130 -12.27 -15.26 -7.35
N ILE A 131 -11.45 -14.79 -8.29
CA ILE A 131 -10.27 -13.95 -8.00
C ILE A 131 -10.69 -12.64 -7.34
N VAL A 132 -11.63 -11.91 -7.96
CA VAL A 132 -12.11 -10.62 -7.43
C VAL A 132 -12.74 -10.82 -6.05
N PHE A 133 -13.51 -11.89 -5.85
CA PHE A 133 -14.11 -12.22 -4.56
C PHE A 133 -13.06 -12.56 -3.50
N ALA A 134 -12.03 -13.33 -3.83
CA ALA A 134 -10.93 -13.64 -2.91
C ALA A 134 -10.14 -12.38 -2.52
N ILE A 135 -9.85 -11.50 -3.48
CA ILE A 135 -9.20 -10.21 -3.24
C ILE A 135 -10.08 -9.34 -2.33
N ALA A 136 -11.39 -9.27 -2.62
CA ALA A 136 -12.37 -8.54 -1.85
C ALA A 136 -12.46 -9.01 -0.39
N ILE A 137 -12.55 -10.34 -0.15
CA ILE A 137 -12.56 -10.91 1.20
C ILE A 137 -11.24 -10.59 1.92
N GLY A 138 -10.11 -10.86 1.27
CA GLY A 138 -8.79 -10.59 1.86
C GLY A 138 -8.68 -9.12 2.28
N TRP A 139 -9.09 -8.22 1.39
CA TRP A 139 -9.09 -6.78 1.62
C TRP A 139 -9.99 -6.40 2.81
N ALA A 140 -11.20 -6.93 2.90
CA ALA A 140 -12.12 -6.68 4.02
C ALA A 140 -11.57 -7.21 5.38
N VAL A 141 -11.00 -8.41 5.39
CA VAL A 141 -10.39 -9.01 6.60
C VAL A 141 -9.18 -8.20 7.07
N ARG A 142 -8.34 -7.73 6.15
CA ARG A 142 -7.18 -6.91 6.51
C ARG A 142 -7.60 -5.54 6.99
N LEU A 143 -8.56 -4.92 6.32
CA LEU A 143 -9.05 -3.61 6.66
C LEU A 143 -9.68 -3.59 8.06
N SER A 144 -10.49 -4.59 8.40
CA SER A 144 -11.07 -4.72 9.75
C SER A 144 -10.00 -4.87 10.84
N ARG A 145 -8.94 -5.66 10.61
CA ARG A 145 -7.80 -5.76 11.53
C ARG A 145 -7.04 -4.44 11.68
N SER A 146 -6.68 -3.79 10.57
CA SER A 146 -5.97 -2.50 10.60
C SER A 146 -6.79 -1.42 11.29
N ALA A 147 -8.10 -1.37 11.05
CA ALA A 147 -9.00 -0.44 11.72
C ALA A 147 -9.07 -0.71 13.24
N ALA A 148 -9.10 -1.98 13.66
CA ALA A 148 -9.08 -2.36 15.07
C ALA A 148 -7.73 -2.00 15.76
N ASP A 149 -6.60 -2.19 15.08
CA ASP A 149 -5.28 -1.87 15.63
C ASP A 149 -5.04 -0.36 15.73
N LEU A 150 -5.45 0.40 14.71
CA LEU A 150 -5.38 1.88 14.75
C LEU A 150 -6.29 2.45 15.84
N ASN A 151 -7.47 1.88 16.02
CA ASN A 151 -8.37 2.20 17.11
C ASN A 151 -7.69 2.02 18.49
N LYS A 152 -7.11 0.83 18.75
CA LYS A 152 -6.41 0.55 20.02
C LYS A 152 -5.28 1.54 20.33
N ARG A 153 -4.65 2.12 19.31
CA ARG A 153 -3.56 3.09 19.47
C ARG A 153 -4.03 4.53 19.62
N ALA A 154 -5.23 4.85 19.14
CA ALA A 154 -5.74 6.20 19.13
C ALA A 154 -6.30 6.65 20.48
N ASP A 155 -6.89 5.75 21.29
CA ASP A 155 -7.30 6.10 22.66
C ASP A 155 -7.67 4.88 23.53
N SER A 156 -7.49 4.99 24.85
CA SER A 156 -7.83 3.94 25.84
C SER A 156 -9.28 4.05 26.35
N SER A 157 -9.93 5.19 26.17
CA SER A 157 -11.34 5.40 26.51
C SER A 157 -12.25 4.81 25.42
N GLY A 158 -13.10 3.83 25.77
CA GLY A 158 -13.83 2.93 24.85
C GLY A 158 -14.81 3.53 23.82
N GLY A 159 -14.77 4.84 23.56
CA GLY A 159 -15.58 5.53 22.54
C GLY A 159 -15.24 5.17 21.08
N VAL A 160 -14.20 4.36 20.84
CA VAL A 160 -13.61 4.15 19.52
C VAL A 160 -14.03 2.81 18.88
N ALA A 161 -14.62 1.89 19.66
CA ALA A 161 -15.21 0.65 19.14
C ALA A 161 -16.32 0.91 18.09
N GLY A 162 -17.11 1.96 18.27
CA GLY A 162 -18.14 2.38 17.31
C GLY A 162 -17.54 2.84 15.98
N ALA A 163 -16.47 3.63 15.99
CA ALA A 163 -15.81 4.11 14.77
C ALA A 163 -15.15 2.97 13.98
N ALA A 164 -14.55 1.99 14.66
CA ALA A 164 -13.97 0.82 14.01
C ALA A 164 -15.05 -0.10 13.39
N PHE A 165 -16.18 -0.28 14.07
CA PHE A 165 -17.31 -1.06 13.53
C PHE A 165 -17.94 -0.37 12.32
N VAL A 166 -18.12 0.96 12.37
CA VAL A 166 -18.62 1.75 11.24
C VAL A 166 -17.64 1.73 10.06
N ALA A 167 -16.34 1.86 10.30
CA ALA A 167 -15.33 1.74 9.25
C ALA A 167 -15.32 0.34 8.60
N ALA A 168 -15.47 -0.73 9.39
CA ALA A 168 -15.58 -2.09 8.88
C ALA A 168 -16.86 -2.30 8.06
N GLY A 169 -18.01 -1.79 8.54
CA GLY A 169 -19.27 -1.83 7.81
C GLY A 169 -19.23 -1.08 6.49
N LEU A 170 -18.68 0.15 6.48
CA LEU A 170 -18.48 0.95 5.27
C LEU A 170 -17.52 0.28 4.28
N ALA A 171 -16.46 -0.36 4.77
CA ALA A 171 -15.54 -1.11 3.92
C ALA A 171 -16.20 -2.31 3.25
N ILE A 172 -16.97 -3.10 4.01
CA ILE A 172 -17.72 -4.24 3.46
C ILE A 172 -18.74 -3.74 2.43
N ALA A 173 -19.46 -2.66 2.73
CA ALA A 173 -20.41 -2.06 1.80
C ALA A 173 -19.71 -1.56 0.53
N ALA A 174 -18.56 -0.90 0.63
CA ALA A 174 -17.77 -0.42 -0.49
C ALA A 174 -17.23 -1.56 -1.36
N VAL A 175 -16.72 -2.64 -0.75
CA VAL A 175 -16.28 -3.85 -1.45
C VAL A 175 -17.42 -4.50 -2.20
N THR A 176 -18.58 -4.60 -1.56
CA THR A 176 -19.75 -5.25 -2.13
C THR A 176 -20.36 -4.40 -3.26
N ALA A 177 -20.32 -3.07 -3.13
CA ALA A 177 -20.68 -2.13 -4.19
C ALA A 177 -19.68 -2.16 -5.36
N LEU A 178 -18.38 -2.29 -5.08
CA LEU A 178 -17.35 -2.42 -6.11
C LEU A 178 -17.50 -3.75 -6.86
N LEU A 179 -17.75 -4.85 -6.15
CA LEU A 179 -18.12 -6.14 -6.75
C LEU A 179 -19.33 -5.99 -7.66
N TRP A 180 -20.37 -5.28 -7.22
CA TRP A 180 -21.55 -5.02 -8.04
C TRP A 180 -21.23 -4.17 -9.29
N LEU A 181 -20.44 -3.10 -9.15
CA LEU A 181 -20.02 -2.23 -10.26
C LEU A 181 -19.14 -2.94 -11.30
N LEU A 182 -18.16 -3.73 -10.84
CA LEU A 182 -17.27 -4.52 -11.70
C LEU A 182 -18.03 -5.59 -12.51
N THR A 183 -19.26 -5.91 -12.08
CA THR A 183 -20.08 -6.95 -12.72
C THR A 183 -21.17 -6.39 -13.63
N GLY A 184 -21.19 -5.05 -13.79
CA GLY A 184 -21.93 -4.30 -14.80
C GLY A 184 -23.47 -4.30 -14.68
N PRO A 185 -24.15 -3.25 -15.19
CA PRO A 185 -25.58 -3.29 -15.42
C PRO A 185 -25.91 -4.30 -16.55
N PRO A 186 -27.10 -4.91 -16.53
CA PRO A 186 -27.53 -5.83 -17.59
C PRO A 186 -27.56 -5.09 -18.94
N GLY A 187 -26.78 -5.55 -19.91
CA GLY A 187 -26.85 -5.10 -21.30
C GLY A 187 -25.58 -4.55 -21.94
N SER A 188 -24.46 -4.36 -21.22
CA SER A 188 -23.26 -3.73 -21.80
C SER A 188 -22.14 -4.67 -22.25
N ASP A 189 -22.01 -5.89 -21.72
CA ASP A 189 -21.13 -6.92 -22.28
C ASP A 189 -21.39 -8.28 -21.59
N PRO A 190 -21.79 -9.36 -22.30
CA PRO A 190 -22.09 -10.63 -21.66
C PRO A 190 -20.93 -11.22 -20.88
N ALA A 191 -19.68 -10.81 -21.16
CA ALA A 191 -18.45 -11.30 -20.55
C ALA A 191 -18.24 -10.86 -19.09
N THR A 192 -18.89 -9.79 -18.61
CA THR A 192 -18.65 -9.23 -17.25
C THR A 192 -19.79 -9.49 -16.26
N HIS A 193 -20.87 -10.18 -16.67
CA HIS A 193 -22.03 -10.37 -15.79
C HIS A 193 -21.78 -11.39 -14.68
N LEU A 194 -22.13 -11.01 -13.45
CA LEU A 194 -22.37 -11.97 -12.37
C LEU A 194 -23.53 -12.91 -12.78
N PRO A 195 -23.46 -14.21 -12.48
CA PRO A 195 -24.60 -15.11 -12.61
C PRO A 195 -25.84 -14.50 -11.94
N ALA A 196 -27.00 -14.55 -12.61
CA ALA A 196 -28.23 -13.95 -12.10
C ALA A 196 -28.58 -14.43 -10.67
N ALA A 197 -28.24 -15.68 -10.35
CA ALA A 197 -28.39 -16.29 -9.04
C ALA A 197 -27.58 -15.60 -7.91
N LEU A 198 -26.44 -14.97 -8.23
CA LEU A 198 -25.59 -14.29 -7.26
C LEU A 198 -25.93 -12.80 -7.10
N ARG A 199 -26.60 -12.19 -8.08
CA ARG A 199 -26.89 -10.74 -8.07
C ARG A 199 -27.85 -10.33 -6.96
N ALA A 200 -28.96 -11.05 -6.81
CA ALA A 200 -29.96 -10.78 -5.77
C ALA A 200 -29.40 -10.91 -4.33
N PRO A 201 -28.70 -12.00 -3.96
CA PRO A 201 -28.13 -12.11 -2.61
C PRO A 201 -27.04 -11.07 -2.36
N LEU A 202 -26.25 -10.69 -3.38
CA LEU A 202 -25.25 -9.63 -3.23
C LEU A 202 -25.91 -8.27 -2.91
N ILE A 203 -26.93 -7.87 -3.67
CA ILE A 203 -27.70 -6.63 -3.41
C ILE A 203 -28.33 -6.66 -2.02
N TRP A 204 -28.91 -7.80 -1.62
CA TRP A 204 -29.51 -7.94 -0.30
C TRP A 204 -28.45 -7.81 0.80
N SER A 205 -27.29 -8.46 0.64
CA SER A 205 -26.18 -8.35 1.60
C SER A 205 -25.64 -6.92 1.73
N VAL A 206 -25.53 -6.15 0.63
CA VAL A 206 -25.17 -4.72 0.67
C VAL A 206 -26.17 -3.96 1.52
N ARG A 207 -27.47 -4.14 1.25
CA ARG A 207 -28.55 -3.40 1.93
C ARG A 207 -28.61 -3.74 3.41
N VAL A 208 -28.48 -5.02 3.77
CA VAL A 208 -28.45 -5.47 5.17
C VAL A 208 -27.23 -4.90 5.88
N MET A 209 -26.04 -4.96 5.27
CA MET A 209 -24.82 -4.42 5.88
C MET A 209 -24.89 -2.91 6.05
N LEU A 210 -25.41 -2.17 5.07
CA LEU A 210 -25.63 -0.74 5.16
C LEU A 210 -26.62 -0.41 6.30
N GLY A 211 -27.73 -1.14 6.36
CA GLY A 211 -28.74 -1.00 7.43
C GLY A 211 -28.16 -1.26 8.82
N VAL A 212 -27.45 -2.37 9.01
CA VAL A 212 -26.77 -2.70 10.28
C VAL A 212 -25.75 -1.64 10.66
N THR A 213 -25.00 -1.12 9.68
CA THR A 213 -24.01 -0.05 9.92
C THR A 213 -24.70 1.24 10.38
N VAL A 214 -25.79 1.65 9.73
CA VAL A 214 -26.58 2.84 10.10
C VAL A 214 -27.20 2.67 11.49
N VAL A 215 -27.77 1.51 11.81
CA VAL A 215 -28.37 1.22 13.12
C VAL A 215 -27.30 1.22 14.21
N ALA A 216 -26.16 0.58 14.00
CA ALA A 216 -25.05 0.59 14.95
C ALA A 216 -24.52 2.00 15.19
N TRP A 217 -24.42 2.81 14.13
CA TRP A 217 -24.00 4.20 14.22
C TRP A 217 -25.00 5.06 15.00
N ALA A 218 -26.30 4.89 14.74
CA ALA A 218 -27.39 5.57 15.46
C ALA A 218 -27.42 5.22 16.94
N GLY A 219 -27.32 3.93 17.28
CA GLY A 219 -27.28 3.46 18.66
C GLY A 219 -26.06 3.97 19.43
N PHE A 220 -24.90 4.02 18.77
CA PHE A 220 -23.66 4.49 19.40
C PHE A 220 -23.69 6.00 19.67
N ALA A 221 -24.15 6.81 18.70
CA ALA A 221 -24.31 8.24 18.91
C ALA A 221 -25.39 8.55 19.96
N ALA A 222 -26.45 7.75 20.05
CA ALA A 222 -27.46 7.87 21.09
C ALA A 222 -26.83 7.68 22.49
N GLY A 223 -25.96 6.68 22.66
CA GLY A 223 -25.20 6.45 23.90
C GLY A 223 -24.34 7.65 24.30
N LEU A 224 -23.57 8.21 23.36
CA LEU A 224 -22.74 9.40 23.63
C LEU A 224 -23.59 10.63 23.98
N GLY A 225 -24.73 10.81 23.30
CA GLY A 225 -25.68 11.87 23.62
C GLY A 225 -26.27 11.71 25.02
N THR A 226 -26.55 10.48 25.46
CA THR A 226 -27.05 10.22 26.82
C THR A 226 -26.01 10.49 27.90
N ASP A 227 -24.73 10.25 27.64
CA ASP A 227 -23.65 10.57 28.58
C ASP A 227 -23.49 12.09 28.75
N ALA A 228 -23.55 12.85 27.64
CA ALA A 228 -23.55 14.31 27.67
C ALA A 228 -24.79 14.89 28.39
N TRP A 229 -25.94 14.23 28.28
CA TRP A 229 -27.17 14.60 28.98
C TRP A 229 -27.07 14.43 30.51
N ARG A 230 -26.22 13.51 30.96
CA ARG A 230 -25.98 13.23 32.39
C ARG A 230 -25.16 14.33 33.06
N ASP A 231 -24.38 15.08 32.29
CA ASP A 231 -23.55 16.18 32.80
C ASP A 231 -24.39 17.43 33.10
N ARG A 232 -24.61 17.68 34.40
CA ARG A 232 -25.44 18.79 34.87
C ARG A 232 -24.81 20.17 34.63
N GLY A 233 -23.50 20.22 34.36
CA GLY A 233 -22.76 21.47 34.11
C GLY A 233 -23.15 22.17 32.81
N LEU A 234 -23.75 21.46 31.84
CA LEU A 234 -24.10 21.98 30.51
C LEU A 234 -25.53 22.53 30.42
N ARG A 235 -26.27 22.63 31.53
CA ARG A 235 -27.65 23.17 31.54
C ARG A 235 -27.63 24.70 31.46
N LEU A 236 -27.83 25.23 30.25
CA LEU A 236 -27.76 26.66 29.91
C LEU A 236 -28.82 27.56 30.59
N ILE A 237 -29.89 27.02 31.18
CA ILE A 237 -30.98 27.82 31.77
C ILE A 237 -31.01 27.62 33.28
N LYS A 238 -30.54 28.62 34.02
CA LYS A 238 -30.79 28.73 35.47
C LYS A 238 -32.27 29.10 35.68
N PRO A 239 -32.99 28.42 36.58
CA PRO A 239 -34.37 28.80 36.90
C PRO A 239 -34.40 30.21 37.48
N PRO A 240 -35.44 31.03 37.16
CA PRO A 240 -35.59 32.34 37.76
C PRO A 240 -35.74 32.24 39.28
N SER A 241 -35.05 33.11 40.00
CA SER A 241 -34.99 33.05 41.47
C SER A 241 -36.28 33.48 42.17
N ARG A 242 -37.17 34.28 41.54
CA ARG A 242 -38.49 34.69 42.10
C ARG A 242 -39.55 35.02 41.02
N PRO A 243 -40.84 34.69 41.23
CA PRO A 243 -41.95 35.09 40.36
C PRO A 243 -42.20 36.61 40.40
N ARG A 244 -42.40 37.25 39.24
CA ARG A 244 -42.56 38.72 39.09
C ARG A 244 -43.71 39.34 39.91
N ARG A 245 -44.81 38.60 40.17
CA ARG A 245 -45.97 39.11 40.94
C ARG A 245 -45.75 39.11 42.46
N LEU A 246 -45.01 38.13 42.99
CA LEU A 246 -44.61 38.11 44.41
C LEU A 246 -43.66 39.27 44.74
N ALA A 247 -42.90 39.77 43.77
CA ALA A 247 -42.05 40.95 43.94
C ALA A 247 -42.84 42.27 44.04
N ARG A 248 -44.06 42.33 43.50
CA ARG A 248 -44.94 43.52 43.59
C ARG A 248 -45.81 43.54 44.85
N TRP A 249 -45.91 42.43 45.57
CA TRP A 249 -46.77 42.30 46.74
C TRP A 249 -46.32 43.16 47.93
N GLY A 250 -45.09 43.68 47.91
CA GLY A 250 -44.54 44.56 48.95
C GLY A 250 -44.52 46.05 48.64
N ALA A 251 -45.10 46.52 47.52
CA ALA A 251 -44.79 47.86 47.00
C ALA A 251 -45.92 48.91 46.97
N ASP A 252 -47.15 48.62 47.39
CA ASP A 252 -48.22 49.66 47.40
C ASP A 252 -48.85 49.84 48.80
N PRO A 253 -48.35 50.79 49.62
CA PRO A 253 -49.00 51.21 50.87
C PRO A 253 -50.01 52.37 50.71
N ALA A 254 -50.41 52.77 49.49
CA ALA A 254 -50.96 54.13 49.27
C ALA A 254 -52.47 54.29 49.06
N SER A 255 -53.33 53.27 49.29
CA SER A 255 -54.78 53.44 49.04
C SER A 255 -55.68 52.86 50.13
N ALA A 256 -55.64 53.46 51.33
CA ALA A 256 -56.67 53.27 52.36
C ALA A 256 -57.24 54.62 52.82
N ALA A 257 -58.08 55.24 51.98
CA ALA A 257 -58.83 56.45 52.34
C ALA A 257 -60.35 56.19 52.37
N ARG A 258 -60.86 56.15 53.61
CA ARG A 258 -62.19 56.51 54.17
C ARG A 258 -63.48 56.37 53.32
N GLY A 259 -64.41 55.58 53.87
CA GLY A 259 -65.87 55.69 53.70
C GLY A 259 -66.61 54.60 54.52
N PRO A 260 -67.91 54.72 54.83
CA PRO A 260 -68.57 53.86 55.82
C PRO A 260 -69.48 52.81 55.16
N GLN A 261 -68.90 51.71 54.67
CA GLN A 261 -69.59 50.44 54.42
C GLN A 261 -68.59 49.31 54.72
N ALA A 262 -68.58 48.87 55.98
CA ALA A 262 -67.54 47.96 56.49
C ALA A 262 -67.72 46.51 56.00
N VAL A 263 -68.95 46.05 55.78
CA VAL A 263 -69.23 44.64 55.45
C VAL A 263 -69.00 44.36 53.97
N ASP A 264 -69.49 45.21 53.07
CA ASP A 264 -69.30 45.04 51.62
C ASP A 264 -67.81 45.11 51.23
N ARG A 265 -67.01 45.93 51.92
CA ARG A 265 -65.55 45.97 51.71
C ARG A 265 -64.81 44.75 52.23
N ILE A 266 -65.30 44.11 53.30
CA ILE A 266 -64.72 42.86 53.77
C ILE A 266 -65.01 41.79 52.73
N ILE A 267 -66.23 41.72 52.19
CA ILE A 267 -66.59 40.75 51.16
C ILE A 267 -65.83 41.03 49.85
N GLU A 268 -65.80 42.26 49.35
CA GLU A 268 -65.03 42.63 48.14
C GLU A 268 -63.52 42.50 48.35
N GLY A 269 -63.02 42.83 49.54
CA GLY A 269 -61.60 42.68 49.89
C GLY A 269 -61.18 41.22 49.99
N VAL A 270 -61.98 40.36 50.62
CA VAL A 270 -61.74 38.92 50.70
C VAL A 270 -61.85 38.29 49.31
N PHE A 271 -62.85 38.67 48.50
CA PHE A 271 -63.01 38.17 47.14
C PHE A 271 -61.87 38.62 46.22
N GLY A 272 -61.45 39.89 46.33
CA GLY A 272 -60.29 40.44 45.62
C GLY A 272 -58.98 39.75 45.99
N VAL A 273 -58.75 39.49 47.29
CA VAL A 273 -57.58 38.74 47.78
C VAL A 273 -57.62 37.28 47.31
N MET A 274 -58.78 36.62 47.36
CA MET A 274 -58.95 35.25 46.85
C MET A 274 -58.67 35.17 45.34
N VAL A 275 -59.26 36.07 44.55
CA VAL A 275 -59.04 36.13 43.09
C VAL A 275 -57.57 36.43 42.79
N GLN A 276 -56.94 37.37 43.47
CA GLN A 276 -55.52 37.66 43.30
C GLN A 276 -54.62 36.49 43.73
N PHE A 277 -54.97 35.78 44.80
CA PHE A 277 -54.25 34.59 45.25
C PHE A 277 -54.35 33.46 44.22
N VAL A 278 -55.56 33.19 43.71
CA VAL A 278 -55.78 32.18 42.65
C VAL A 278 -55.01 32.56 41.38
N LEU A 279 -55.06 33.83 40.96
CA LEU A 279 -54.30 34.31 39.80
C LEU A 279 -52.78 34.25 40.04
N ALA A 280 -52.30 34.50 41.26
CA ALA A 280 -50.88 34.36 41.60
C ALA A 280 -50.41 32.90 41.61
N VAL A 281 -51.23 31.99 42.16
CA VAL A 281 -50.98 30.54 42.11
C VAL A 281 -50.98 30.06 40.65
N LEU A 282 -51.96 30.49 39.85
CA LEU A 282 -52.05 30.14 38.43
C LEU A 282 -50.84 30.66 37.65
N ASP A 283 -50.40 31.90 37.86
CA ASP A 283 -49.21 32.47 37.24
C ASP A 283 -47.93 31.73 37.64
N VAL A 284 -47.81 31.30 38.91
CA VAL A 284 -46.69 30.48 39.37
C VAL A 284 -46.72 29.09 38.72
N LEU A 285 -47.90 28.49 38.60
CA LEU A 285 -48.09 27.16 38.01
C LEU A 285 -47.83 27.18 36.50
N ILE A 286 -48.37 28.17 35.78
CA ILE A 286 -48.11 28.42 34.36
C ILE A 286 -46.63 28.73 34.14
N GLY A 287 -46.03 29.56 35.00
CA GLY A 287 -44.60 29.86 34.94
C GLY A 287 -43.74 28.61 35.13
N LEU A 288 -44.01 27.81 36.16
CA LEU A 288 -43.30 26.55 36.42
C LEU A 288 -43.47 25.56 35.25
N LEU A 289 -44.68 25.43 34.72
CA LEU A 289 -44.95 24.55 33.58
C LEU A 289 -44.22 25.05 32.33
N TYR A 290 -44.27 26.35 32.04
CA TYR A 290 -43.56 26.99 30.93
C TYR A 290 -42.04 26.77 31.03
N TYR A 291 -41.43 27.07 32.18
CA TYR A 291 -39.98 26.87 32.38
C TYR A 291 -39.59 25.39 32.35
N ARG A 292 -40.45 24.48 32.82
CA ARG A 292 -40.21 23.04 32.76
C ARG A 292 -40.29 22.53 31.32
N ILE A 293 -41.29 22.94 30.55
CA ILE A 293 -41.42 22.62 29.13
C ILE A 293 -40.24 23.21 28.35
N LEU A 294 -39.89 24.48 28.56
CA LEU A 294 -38.75 25.13 27.92
C LEU A 294 -37.43 24.43 28.27
N GLY A 295 -37.25 24.04 29.54
CA GLY A 295 -36.09 23.29 30.00
C GLY A 295 -36.00 21.90 29.35
N ILE A 296 -37.12 21.20 29.19
CA ILE A 296 -37.20 19.93 28.45
C ILE A 296 -36.86 20.15 26.97
N LEU A 297 -37.45 21.16 26.32
CA LEU A 297 -37.21 21.47 24.91
C LEU A 297 -35.74 21.81 24.65
N VAL A 298 -35.12 22.65 25.47
CA VAL A 298 -33.69 22.99 25.36
C VAL A 298 -32.80 21.78 25.65
N ALA A 299 -33.17 20.94 26.61
CA ALA A 299 -32.44 19.71 26.88
C ALA A 299 -32.51 18.72 25.71
N VAL A 300 -33.69 18.55 25.10
CA VAL A 300 -33.88 17.71 23.90
C VAL A 300 -33.12 18.28 22.71
N ALA A 301 -33.17 19.61 22.50
CA ALA A 301 -32.44 20.27 21.42
C ALA A 301 -30.92 20.12 21.59
N ASN A 302 -30.39 20.35 22.79
CA ASN A 302 -28.97 20.15 23.10
C ASN A 302 -28.56 18.68 22.97
N TRP A 303 -29.41 17.74 23.40
CA TRP A 303 -29.18 16.31 23.21
C TRP A 303 -29.10 15.99 21.72
N LEU A 304 -30.05 16.45 20.91
CA LEU A 304 -30.07 16.22 19.46
C LEU A 304 -28.87 16.86 18.76
N LEU A 305 -28.45 18.06 19.18
CA LEU A 305 -27.29 18.75 18.62
C LEU A 305 -25.97 18.06 19.01
N SER A 306 -25.85 17.60 20.26
CA SER A 306 -24.71 16.78 20.71
C SER A 306 -24.65 15.43 20.01
N TRP A 307 -25.82 14.82 19.75
CA TRP A 307 -25.96 13.60 18.98
C TRP A 307 -25.50 13.79 17.54
N LEU A 308 -25.95 14.87 16.87
CA LEU A 308 -25.50 15.22 15.52
C LEU A 308 -23.99 15.53 15.47
N ALA A 309 -23.47 16.26 16.45
CA ALA A 309 -22.05 16.57 16.52
C ALA A 309 -21.20 15.30 16.73
N ALA A 310 -21.66 14.39 17.59
CA ALA A 310 -21.02 13.08 17.80
C ALA A 310 -21.08 12.24 16.51
N MET A 311 -22.22 12.23 15.81
CA MET A 311 -22.39 11.56 14.52
C MET A 311 -21.35 12.03 13.49
N VAL A 312 -21.27 13.34 13.27
CA VAL A 312 -20.29 13.94 12.35
C VAL A 312 -18.86 13.56 12.75
N THR A 313 -18.54 13.66 14.04
CA THR A 313 -17.20 13.32 14.54
C THR A 313 -16.85 11.85 14.29
N ILE A 314 -17.79 10.93 14.52
CA ILE A 314 -17.61 9.50 14.26
C ILE A 314 -17.39 9.24 12.77
N VAL A 315 -18.15 9.90 11.88
CA VAL A 315 -17.98 9.75 10.41
C VAL A 315 -16.62 10.23 9.96
N VAL A 316 -16.20 11.41 10.40
CA VAL A 316 -14.91 11.97 10.02
C VAL A 316 -13.78 11.05 10.50
N ARG A 317 -13.82 10.60 11.75
CA ARG A 317 -12.84 9.64 12.28
C ARG A 317 -12.88 8.30 11.53
N ALA A 318 -14.06 7.75 11.28
CA ALA A 318 -14.24 6.52 10.52
C ALA A 318 -13.72 6.65 9.08
N ALA A 319 -13.91 7.81 8.42
CA ALA A 319 -13.41 8.07 7.08
C ALA A 319 -11.88 8.16 7.05
N VAL A 320 -11.26 8.80 8.04
CA VAL A 320 -9.79 8.87 8.17
C VAL A 320 -9.18 7.49 8.45
N LEU A 321 -9.78 6.73 9.37
CA LEU A 321 -9.39 5.35 9.65
C LEU A 321 -9.61 4.45 8.44
N LEU A 322 -10.73 4.59 7.73
CA LEU A 322 -11.04 3.84 6.52
C LEU A 322 -10.02 4.15 5.44
N ARG A 323 -9.67 5.42 5.20
CA ARG A 323 -8.67 5.82 4.19
C ARG A 323 -7.30 5.19 4.48
N SER A 324 -6.84 5.29 5.73
CA SER A 324 -5.52 4.74 6.12
C SER A 324 -5.52 3.20 6.10
N ALA A 325 -6.58 2.57 6.61
CA ALA A 325 -6.75 1.11 6.58
C ALA A 325 -6.92 0.58 5.15
N ALA A 326 -7.68 1.27 4.30
CA ALA A 326 -7.86 0.96 2.89
C ALA A 326 -6.54 1.06 2.13
N TRP A 327 -5.77 2.13 2.33
CA TRP A 327 -4.44 2.26 1.72
C TRP A 327 -3.52 1.11 2.12
N SER A 328 -3.50 0.76 3.41
CA SER A 328 -2.74 -0.39 3.92
C SER A 328 -3.21 -1.71 3.33
N ALA A 329 -4.51 -1.97 3.28
CA ALA A 329 -5.09 -3.20 2.74
C ALA A 329 -4.88 -3.33 1.22
N THR A 330 -5.08 -2.24 0.47
CA THR A 330 -4.82 -2.18 -0.97
C THR A 330 -3.36 -2.45 -1.27
N ARG A 331 -2.44 -1.83 -0.53
CA ARG A 331 -1.01 -2.09 -0.68
C ARG A 331 -0.68 -3.55 -0.41
N VAL A 332 -1.21 -4.17 0.63
CA VAL A 332 -0.79 -5.53 1.03
C VAL A 332 -1.48 -6.64 0.21
N ILE A 333 -2.67 -6.39 -0.33
CA ILE A 333 -3.49 -7.44 -0.95
C ILE A 333 -3.74 -7.17 -2.42
N ALA A 334 -4.32 -6.01 -2.75
CA ALA A 334 -4.73 -5.72 -4.11
C ALA A 334 -3.52 -5.53 -5.04
N ILE A 335 -2.51 -4.76 -4.61
CA ILE A 335 -1.32 -4.52 -5.43
C ILE A 335 -0.59 -5.83 -5.76
N PRO A 336 -0.20 -6.70 -4.79
CA PRO A 336 0.44 -7.96 -5.12
C PRO A 336 -0.44 -8.87 -5.96
N ALA A 337 -1.72 -9.04 -5.63
CA ALA A 337 -2.59 -9.94 -6.37
C ALA A 337 -2.74 -9.53 -7.84
N VAL A 338 -3.02 -8.25 -8.09
CA VAL A 338 -3.17 -7.71 -9.45
C VAL A 338 -1.83 -7.75 -10.18
N SER A 339 -0.74 -7.32 -9.54
CA SER A 339 0.58 -7.31 -10.16
C SER A 339 1.07 -8.71 -10.54
N LEU A 340 0.88 -9.72 -9.68
CA LEU A 340 1.23 -11.11 -10.00
C LEU A 340 0.37 -11.63 -11.17
N LEU A 341 -0.93 -11.38 -11.16
CA LEU A 341 -1.84 -11.86 -12.20
C LEU A 341 -1.49 -11.24 -13.56
N VAL A 342 -1.33 -9.92 -13.62
CA VAL A 342 -0.98 -9.20 -14.84
C VAL A 342 0.43 -9.60 -15.31
N ALA A 343 1.40 -9.76 -14.40
CA ALA A 343 2.73 -10.25 -14.77
C ALA A 343 2.70 -11.67 -15.37
N ALA A 344 1.88 -12.57 -14.82
CA ALA A 344 1.74 -13.93 -15.35
C ALA A 344 1.13 -13.94 -16.76
N VAL A 345 0.11 -13.09 -17.00
CA VAL A 345 -0.48 -12.92 -18.34
C VAL A 345 0.53 -12.32 -19.32
N LEU A 346 1.26 -11.28 -18.92
CA LEU A 346 2.31 -10.67 -19.76
C LEU A 346 3.46 -11.64 -20.06
N MET A 347 3.83 -12.52 -19.12
CA MET A 347 4.79 -13.61 -19.39
C MET A 347 4.25 -14.61 -20.41
N LEU A 348 2.95 -14.89 -20.39
CA LEU A 348 2.33 -15.75 -21.40
C LEU A 348 2.32 -15.05 -22.77
N SER A 349 1.97 -13.77 -22.84
CA SER A 349 2.07 -12.97 -24.07
C SER A 349 3.51 -12.88 -24.60
N PHE A 350 4.50 -12.76 -23.70
CA PHE A 350 5.92 -12.83 -24.05
C PHE A 350 6.27 -14.17 -24.71
N THR A 351 5.76 -15.30 -24.19
CA THR A 351 6.07 -16.61 -24.76
C THR A 351 5.50 -16.80 -26.16
N HIS A 352 4.33 -16.22 -26.43
CA HIS A 352 3.75 -16.17 -27.78
C HIS A 352 4.63 -15.35 -28.73
N ALA A 353 4.93 -14.10 -28.37
CA ALA A 353 5.81 -13.25 -29.17
C ALA A 353 7.21 -13.82 -29.36
N HIS A 354 7.70 -14.61 -28.41
CA HIS A 354 9.00 -15.28 -28.55
C HIS A 354 8.97 -16.34 -29.65
N VAL A 355 7.93 -17.19 -29.66
CA VAL A 355 7.77 -18.22 -30.69
C VAL A 355 7.60 -17.57 -32.07
N ASP A 356 6.84 -16.47 -32.15
CA ASP A 356 6.63 -15.75 -33.39
C ASP A 356 7.90 -15.02 -33.85
N TYR A 357 8.60 -14.35 -32.93
CA TYR A 357 9.87 -13.67 -33.21
C TYR A 357 10.92 -14.62 -33.78
N VAL A 358 11.06 -15.82 -33.24
CA VAL A 358 12.05 -16.79 -33.72
C VAL A 358 11.76 -17.19 -35.18
N LYS A 359 10.48 -17.25 -35.55
CA LYS A 359 10.03 -17.61 -36.90
C LYS A 359 10.13 -16.44 -37.89
N THR A 360 9.83 -15.22 -37.45
CA THR A 360 9.72 -14.04 -38.35
C THR A 360 10.96 -13.15 -38.34
N GLY A 361 11.71 -13.14 -37.24
CA GLY A 361 12.78 -12.19 -36.97
C GLY A 361 12.32 -10.74 -36.87
N SER A 362 11.01 -10.46 -36.75
CA SER A 362 10.45 -9.11 -36.92
C SER A 362 10.83 -8.15 -35.79
N LEU A 363 10.95 -6.85 -36.12
CA LEU A 363 11.22 -5.79 -35.13
C LEU A 363 10.01 -5.54 -34.21
N ALA A 364 8.79 -5.75 -34.71
CA ALA A 364 7.56 -5.57 -33.93
C ALA A 364 7.53 -6.54 -32.73
N ASP A 365 7.91 -7.79 -32.96
CA ASP A 365 7.96 -8.82 -31.92
C ASP A 365 9.03 -8.52 -30.88
N VAL A 366 10.17 -7.91 -31.28
CA VAL A 366 11.18 -7.42 -30.33
C VAL A 366 10.60 -6.37 -29.40
N GLY A 367 9.81 -5.43 -29.93
CA GLY A 367 9.11 -4.42 -29.13
C GLY A 367 8.16 -5.05 -28.12
N LEU A 368 7.39 -6.07 -28.54
CA LEU A 368 6.46 -6.77 -27.67
C LEU A 368 7.18 -7.60 -26.59
N LEU A 369 8.28 -8.28 -26.94
CA LEU A 369 9.13 -9.02 -26.01
C LEU A 369 9.72 -8.10 -24.94
N LEU A 370 10.34 -6.99 -25.35
CA LEU A 370 10.91 -6.02 -24.42
C LEU A 370 9.84 -5.38 -23.54
N GLY A 371 8.70 -5.00 -24.12
CA GLY A 371 7.57 -4.42 -23.40
C GLY A 371 7.00 -5.36 -22.35
N CYS A 372 6.71 -6.61 -22.72
CA CYS A 372 6.18 -7.62 -21.80
C CYS A 372 7.19 -7.99 -20.71
N ALA A 373 8.47 -8.13 -21.05
CA ALA A 373 9.53 -8.44 -20.07
C ALA A 373 9.70 -7.29 -19.07
N ALA A 374 9.80 -6.05 -19.55
CA ALA A 374 9.94 -4.87 -18.69
C ALA A 374 8.71 -4.68 -17.78
N ALA A 375 7.51 -4.76 -18.34
CA ALA A 375 6.27 -4.62 -17.57
C ALA A 375 6.11 -5.75 -16.54
N SER A 376 6.40 -7.01 -16.90
CA SER A 376 6.38 -8.14 -15.97
C SER A 376 7.39 -7.94 -14.84
N TYR A 377 8.61 -7.53 -15.15
CA TYR A 377 9.64 -7.26 -14.15
C TYR A 377 9.22 -6.15 -13.16
N VAL A 378 8.65 -5.05 -13.68
CA VAL A 378 8.14 -3.95 -12.86
C VAL A 378 7.00 -4.43 -11.96
N LEU A 379 6.04 -5.20 -12.50
CA LEU A 379 4.91 -5.71 -11.71
C LEU A 379 5.32 -6.72 -10.65
N LEU A 380 6.21 -7.66 -10.97
CA LEU A 380 6.78 -8.57 -9.98
C LEU A 380 7.52 -7.82 -8.88
N THR A 381 8.22 -6.75 -9.28
CA THR A 381 8.87 -5.85 -8.33
C THR A 381 7.83 -5.14 -7.45
N LEU A 382 6.79 -4.56 -8.02
CA LEU A 382 5.70 -3.95 -7.26
C LEU A 382 5.05 -4.94 -6.28
N ALA A 383 4.90 -6.21 -6.66
CA ALA A 383 4.30 -7.23 -5.80
C ALA A 383 5.12 -7.50 -4.52
N TRP A 384 6.43 -7.77 -4.65
CA TRP A 384 7.24 -8.04 -3.45
C TRP A 384 7.51 -6.78 -2.62
N THR A 385 7.61 -5.62 -3.28
CA THR A 385 7.86 -4.34 -2.60
C THR A 385 6.65 -3.88 -1.80
N ALA A 386 5.44 -4.14 -2.31
CA ALA A 386 4.18 -3.94 -1.62
C ALA A 386 4.09 -4.78 -0.34
N LEU A 387 4.60 -6.02 -0.35
CA LEU A 387 4.67 -6.89 0.82
C LEU A 387 5.85 -6.59 1.74
N SER A 388 6.94 -6.01 1.22
CA SER A 388 8.06 -5.58 2.03
C SER A 388 7.63 -4.42 2.92
N ALA A 389 7.83 -4.53 4.23
CA ALA A 389 7.56 -3.44 5.19
C ALA A 389 8.60 -2.31 5.10
N VAL A 390 9.39 -2.25 4.03
CA VAL A 390 10.58 -1.40 3.87
C VAL A 390 10.22 -0.11 3.13
N GLN A 391 10.99 0.95 3.37
CA GLN A 391 10.82 2.25 2.73
C GLN A 391 11.20 2.22 1.23
N PRO A 392 10.51 2.98 0.36
CA PRO A 392 10.76 2.97 -1.09
C PRO A 392 12.17 3.42 -1.51
N SER A 393 12.85 4.25 -0.72
CA SER A 393 14.20 4.74 -1.02
C SER A 393 15.28 3.65 -0.93
N ILE A 394 15.13 2.72 0.02
CA ILE A 394 16.04 1.58 0.18
C ILE A 394 15.84 0.58 -0.97
N LEU A 395 14.59 0.44 -1.36
CA LEU A 395 14.10 -0.47 -2.38
C LEU A 395 14.61 -0.11 -3.79
N SER A 396 14.60 1.18 -4.15
CA SER A 396 15.07 1.65 -5.47
C SER A 396 16.56 1.40 -5.66
N ALA A 397 17.36 1.62 -4.61
CA ALA A 397 18.79 1.30 -4.62
C ALA A 397 19.03 -0.21 -4.83
N ALA A 398 18.27 -1.07 -4.16
CA ALA A 398 18.37 -2.52 -4.32
C ALA A 398 18.04 -2.98 -5.75
N ILE A 399 17.01 -2.39 -6.38
CA ILE A 399 16.60 -2.72 -7.75
C ILE A 399 17.70 -2.34 -8.75
N VAL A 400 18.26 -1.13 -8.66
CA VAL A 400 19.33 -0.68 -9.56
C VAL A 400 20.56 -1.57 -9.45
N ASN A 401 20.95 -1.91 -8.20
CA ASN A 401 22.10 -2.76 -7.93
C ASN A 401 21.92 -4.19 -8.47
N PHE A 402 20.70 -4.71 -8.45
CA PHE A 402 20.40 -6.03 -9.00
C PHE A 402 20.38 -6.02 -10.54
N THR A 403 19.84 -4.96 -11.14
CA THR A 403 19.55 -4.90 -12.59
C THR A 403 20.81 -4.65 -13.44
N GLY A 404 21.79 -3.89 -12.93
CA GLY A 404 23.00 -3.54 -13.71
C GLY A 404 23.83 -4.75 -14.19
N PRO A 405 24.37 -5.60 -13.28
CA PRO A 405 25.17 -6.75 -13.66
C PRO A 405 24.38 -7.81 -14.44
N THR A 406 23.11 -7.99 -14.08
CA THR A 406 22.22 -8.98 -14.74
C THR A 406 21.89 -8.58 -16.17
N LEU A 407 21.72 -7.28 -16.47
CA LEU A 407 21.54 -6.78 -17.83
C LEU A 407 22.73 -7.16 -18.73
N ALA A 408 23.96 -6.92 -18.27
CA ALA A 408 25.16 -7.24 -19.06
C ALA A 408 25.25 -8.75 -19.37
N ILE A 409 25.01 -9.60 -18.37
CA ILE A 409 24.97 -11.06 -18.55
C ILE A 409 23.86 -11.46 -19.53
N THR A 410 22.70 -10.81 -19.44
CA THR A 410 21.54 -11.10 -20.31
C THR A 410 21.82 -10.73 -21.76
N ILE A 411 22.48 -9.59 -22.01
CA ILE A 411 22.90 -9.18 -23.36
C ILE A 411 23.89 -10.19 -23.94
N VAL A 412 24.87 -10.64 -23.16
CA VAL A 412 25.85 -11.65 -23.60
C VAL A 412 25.15 -12.98 -23.87
N LEU A 413 24.25 -13.43 -23.00
CA LEU A 413 23.49 -14.67 -23.22
C LEU A 413 22.59 -14.59 -24.45
N ALA A 414 21.92 -13.45 -24.67
CA ALA A 414 21.09 -13.22 -25.85
C ALA A 414 21.93 -13.22 -27.13
N LEU A 415 23.15 -12.65 -27.08
CA LEU A 415 24.09 -12.66 -28.20
C LEU A 415 24.52 -14.09 -28.56
N ILE A 416 25.02 -14.85 -27.58
CA ILE A 416 25.54 -16.20 -27.84
C ILE A 416 24.38 -17.13 -28.25
N GLY A 417 23.22 -17.02 -27.62
CA GLY A 417 22.03 -17.81 -27.96
C GLY A 417 21.47 -17.45 -29.33
N GLY A 418 21.37 -16.15 -29.64
CA GLY A 418 20.89 -15.65 -30.91
C GLY A 418 21.75 -16.09 -32.09
N TRP A 419 23.09 -16.04 -31.96
CA TRP A 419 24.00 -16.56 -32.98
C TRP A 419 23.99 -18.09 -33.04
N GLY A 420 24.01 -18.77 -31.88
CA GLY A 420 23.98 -20.23 -31.83
C GLY A 420 22.76 -20.81 -32.55
N PHE A 421 21.57 -20.28 -32.27
CA PHE A 421 20.33 -20.71 -32.92
C PHE A 421 20.23 -20.20 -34.36
N GLY A 422 20.69 -18.98 -34.63
CA GLY A 422 20.70 -18.41 -35.97
C GLY A 422 21.59 -19.17 -36.96
N ILE A 423 22.75 -19.66 -36.52
CA ILE A 423 23.64 -20.49 -37.35
C ILE A 423 22.98 -21.85 -37.68
N LEU A 424 22.31 -22.47 -36.71
CA LEU A 424 21.55 -23.71 -36.96
C LEU A 424 20.44 -23.49 -37.99
N GLY A 425 19.69 -22.40 -37.85
CA GLY A 425 18.67 -21.99 -38.83
C GLY A 425 19.25 -21.72 -40.23
N ALA A 426 20.38 -21.02 -40.31
CA ALA A 426 21.09 -20.76 -41.57
C ALA A 426 21.60 -22.05 -42.23
N ALA A 427 21.90 -23.09 -41.44
CA ALA A 427 22.25 -24.43 -41.93
C ALA A 427 21.01 -25.29 -42.29
N GLY A 428 19.80 -24.76 -42.17
CA GLY A 428 18.54 -25.44 -42.50
C GLY A 428 17.92 -26.26 -41.36
N TYR A 429 18.45 -26.17 -40.14
CA TYR A 429 17.92 -26.89 -38.98
C TYR A 429 16.90 -26.05 -38.21
N GLY A 430 15.61 -26.23 -38.53
CA GLY A 430 14.50 -25.64 -37.78
C GLY A 430 14.15 -24.20 -38.17
N PRO A 431 13.14 -23.60 -37.51
CA PRO A 431 12.54 -22.32 -37.92
C PRO A 431 13.29 -21.09 -37.36
N TYR A 432 14.61 -21.16 -37.21
CA TYR A 432 15.39 -20.12 -36.53
C TYR A 432 15.94 -19.09 -37.51
N HIS A 433 15.80 -17.81 -37.17
CA HIS A 433 16.33 -16.71 -37.97
C HIS A 433 17.27 -15.82 -37.15
N ILE A 434 18.29 -15.26 -37.82
CA ILE A 434 19.11 -14.19 -37.26
C ILE A 434 18.27 -12.90 -37.32
N GLY A 435 17.59 -12.59 -36.21
CA GLY A 435 16.70 -11.43 -36.14
C GLY A 435 17.36 -10.15 -35.58
N TRP A 436 16.56 -9.08 -35.53
CA TRP A 436 16.99 -7.75 -35.07
C TRP A 436 17.59 -7.70 -33.66
N LEU A 437 17.13 -8.53 -32.73
CA LEU A 437 17.66 -8.60 -31.38
C LEU A 437 19.12 -9.07 -31.36
N THR A 438 19.44 -10.14 -32.10
CA THR A 438 20.81 -10.67 -32.21
C THR A 438 21.74 -9.62 -32.81
N ILE A 439 21.31 -8.96 -33.88
CA ILE A 439 22.06 -7.88 -34.53
C ILE A 439 22.24 -6.72 -33.55
N GLY A 440 21.17 -6.29 -32.89
CA GLY A 440 21.21 -5.20 -31.90
C GLY A 440 22.16 -5.48 -30.73
N CYS A 441 22.10 -6.69 -30.16
CA CYS A 441 23.03 -7.12 -29.11
C CYS A 441 24.48 -7.15 -29.63
N THR A 442 24.71 -7.62 -30.86
CA THR A 442 26.05 -7.65 -31.49
C THR A 442 26.60 -6.23 -31.63
N THR A 443 25.79 -5.31 -32.16
CA THR A 443 26.15 -3.90 -32.32
C THR A 443 26.43 -3.23 -30.98
N LEU A 444 25.60 -3.48 -29.96
CA LEU A 444 25.79 -2.90 -28.63
C LEU A 444 27.10 -3.38 -27.98
N VAL A 445 27.39 -4.68 -28.08
CA VAL A 445 28.66 -5.24 -27.58
C VAL A 445 29.85 -4.68 -28.35
N ALA A 446 29.76 -4.58 -29.68
CA ALA A 446 30.82 -3.99 -30.50
C ALA A 446 31.10 -2.53 -30.12
N VAL A 447 30.05 -1.71 -29.97
CA VAL A 447 30.17 -0.31 -29.52
C VAL A 447 30.78 -0.24 -28.13
N ALA A 448 30.35 -1.10 -27.19
CA ALA A 448 30.90 -1.12 -25.84
C ALA A 448 32.40 -1.45 -25.83
N VAL A 449 32.84 -2.41 -26.64
CA VAL A 449 34.25 -2.78 -26.80
C VAL A 449 35.06 -1.62 -27.42
N ILE A 450 34.52 -0.95 -28.44
CA ILE A 450 35.16 0.22 -29.07
C ILE A 450 35.32 1.36 -28.06
N VAL A 451 34.24 1.74 -27.37
CA VAL A 451 34.25 2.81 -26.36
C VAL A 451 35.21 2.48 -25.22
N TRP A 452 35.22 1.24 -24.75
CA TRP A 452 36.14 0.80 -23.72
C TRP A 452 37.60 0.87 -24.18
N GLY A 453 37.89 0.43 -25.42
CA GLY A 453 39.21 0.55 -26.03
C GLY A 453 39.68 2.00 -26.15
N LEU A 454 38.80 2.92 -26.56
CA LEU A 454 39.11 4.34 -26.64
C LEU A 454 39.39 4.96 -25.26
N ARG A 455 38.56 4.65 -24.24
CA ARG A 455 38.79 5.11 -22.86
C ARG A 455 40.09 4.59 -22.27
N ARG A 456 40.42 3.32 -22.54
CA ARG A 456 41.66 2.73 -22.04
C ARG A 456 42.88 3.42 -22.65
N ARG A 457 42.84 3.75 -23.95
CA ARG A 457 43.90 4.52 -24.62
C ARG A 457 44.04 5.94 -24.05
N SER A 458 42.93 6.63 -23.73
CA SER A 458 43.02 7.97 -23.13
C SER A 458 43.61 7.95 -21.73
N LEU A 459 43.33 6.91 -20.93
CA LEU A 459 43.92 6.74 -19.60
C LEU A 459 45.42 6.45 -19.70
N GLN A 460 45.82 5.55 -20.60
CA GLN A 460 47.22 5.23 -20.86
C GLN A 460 48.01 6.45 -21.38
N ALA A 461 47.42 7.24 -22.28
CA ALA A 461 48.06 8.46 -22.76
C ALA A 461 48.27 9.50 -21.63
N GLY A 462 47.34 9.58 -20.67
CA GLY A 462 47.50 10.43 -19.49
C GLY A 462 48.57 9.92 -18.51
N GLU A 463 48.64 8.60 -18.28
CA GLU A 463 49.71 7.99 -17.48
C GLU A 463 51.08 8.20 -18.14
N ASP A 464 51.19 7.98 -19.45
CA ASP A 464 52.43 8.21 -20.21
C ASP A 464 52.88 9.69 -20.16
N GLU A 465 51.94 10.64 -20.16
CA GLU A 465 52.23 12.07 -20.02
C GLU A 465 52.73 12.40 -18.60
N ILE A 466 52.10 11.85 -17.56
CA ILE A 466 52.55 12.00 -16.17
C ILE A 466 53.94 11.40 -15.98
N ASP A 467 54.20 10.20 -16.51
CA ASP A 467 55.50 9.54 -16.42
C ASP A 467 56.59 10.30 -17.19
N ARG A 468 56.25 10.94 -18.31
CA ARG A 468 57.17 11.84 -19.04
C ARG A 468 57.46 13.13 -18.28
N LEU A 469 56.49 13.68 -17.55
CA LEU A 469 56.64 14.93 -16.80
C LEU A 469 57.30 14.74 -15.42
N ALA A 470 57.19 13.55 -14.81
CA ALA A 470 57.79 13.21 -13.52
C ALA A 470 59.32 13.48 -13.42
N PRO A 471 60.18 13.06 -14.37
CA PRO A 471 61.62 13.35 -14.30
C PRO A 471 61.95 14.83 -14.54
N LEU A 472 61.11 15.56 -15.28
CA LEU A 472 61.27 17.00 -15.48
C LEU A 472 60.93 17.79 -14.21
N ALA A 473 59.91 17.36 -13.48
CA ALA A 473 59.58 17.90 -12.16
C ALA A 473 60.69 17.60 -11.14
N ALA A 474 61.25 16.38 -11.13
CA ALA A 474 62.37 16.01 -10.25
C ALA A 474 63.64 16.83 -10.53
N ARG A 475 63.93 17.16 -11.79
CA ARG A 475 65.06 18.04 -12.15
C ARG A 475 64.85 19.51 -11.73
N ARG A 476 63.61 20.00 -11.73
CA ARG A 476 63.29 21.36 -11.24
C ARG A 476 63.32 21.47 -9.71
N GLY A 477 63.05 20.38 -8.98
CA GLY A 477 63.11 20.37 -7.51
C GLY A 477 64.52 20.25 -6.91
N ALA A 478 65.54 19.93 -7.72
CA ALA A 478 66.91 19.74 -7.25
C ALA A 478 67.76 21.04 -7.21
N GLY A 479 67.23 22.15 -7.75
CA GLY A 479 67.88 23.46 -7.69
C GLY A 479 66.93 24.50 -7.10
N ASP A 480 67.19 24.93 -5.88
CA ASP A 480 66.53 26.04 -5.18
C ASP A 480 65.00 25.96 -5.01
N ALA A 481 64.56 25.33 -3.93
CA ALA A 481 63.61 25.97 -3.00
C ALA A 481 63.35 25.06 -1.80
N THR A 482 63.53 25.62 -0.61
CA THR A 482 62.74 25.27 0.57
C THR A 482 61.25 25.37 0.23
N VAL A 483 60.67 24.30 -0.31
CA VAL A 483 59.22 24.17 -0.43
C VAL A 483 58.70 23.97 1.00
N PRO A 484 57.89 24.89 1.55
CA PRO A 484 57.30 24.69 2.87
C PRO A 484 56.52 23.38 2.82
N ALA A 485 56.74 22.54 3.84
CA ALA A 485 56.04 21.28 4.02
C ALA A 485 54.56 21.44 3.67
N PRO A 486 53.96 20.52 2.90
CA PRO A 486 52.53 20.58 2.63
C PRO A 486 51.83 20.69 3.97
N ARG A 487 51.20 21.84 4.23
CA ARG A 487 50.29 22.00 5.36
C ARG A 487 49.32 20.84 5.20
N SER A 488 49.38 19.91 6.16
CA SER A 488 48.40 18.85 6.31
C SER A 488 47.04 19.47 6.02
N PRO A 489 46.23 18.92 5.09
CA PRO A 489 44.86 19.37 4.99
C PRO A 489 44.26 19.19 6.38
N VAL A 490 43.97 20.31 7.03
CA VAL A 490 43.14 20.36 8.22
C VAL A 490 41.93 19.51 7.89
N ALA A 491 41.77 18.43 8.64
CA ALA A 491 40.55 17.64 8.67
C ALA A 491 39.41 18.59 9.08
N SER A 492 38.79 19.20 8.07
CA SER A 492 37.74 20.21 8.20
C SER A 492 36.75 19.98 7.06
N ALA A 493 36.16 18.78 7.00
CA ALA A 493 34.93 18.49 6.25
C ALA A 493 34.37 17.09 6.56
N ALA A 494 34.40 16.63 7.81
CA ALA A 494 33.72 15.39 8.20
C ALA A 494 33.25 15.42 9.65
N ASP A 495 32.60 16.52 10.06
CA ASP A 495 31.82 16.52 11.30
C ASP A 495 30.62 17.49 11.21
N ASN A 496 29.68 17.16 10.30
CA ASN A 496 28.41 17.88 10.20
C ASN A 496 27.22 16.90 10.06
N ARG A 497 27.22 15.84 10.89
CA ARG A 497 26.04 15.01 11.18
C ARG A 497 25.97 14.61 12.66
N SER A 498 25.95 15.60 13.54
CA SER A 498 25.48 15.43 14.92
C SER A 498 24.81 16.70 15.42
N ALA A 499 23.60 16.97 14.90
CA ALA A 499 22.65 17.88 15.52
C ALA A 499 21.21 17.45 15.14
N ALA A 500 20.84 16.22 15.49
CA ALA A 500 19.44 15.92 15.75
C ALA A 500 19.20 16.22 17.24
N ALA A 501 18.86 17.47 17.55
CA ALA A 501 18.27 17.81 18.82
C ALA A 501 16.91 17.08 18.95
N PRO A 502 16.57 16.52 20.13
CA PRO A 502 15.23 16.02 20.39
C PRO A 502 14.31 17.23 20.59
N LEU A 503 13.48 17.54 19.59
CA LEU A 503 12.28 18.33 19.84
C LEU A 503 11.25 17.39 20.50
N GLY A 504 11.36 17.30 21.82
CA GLY A 504 10.18 17.21 22.68
C GLY A 504 9.55 18.61 22.80
N GLY A 505 8.23 18.64 22.84
CA GLY A 505 7.39 19.85 22.90
C GLY A 505 6.23 19.68 21.93
N GLU A 506 5.18 18.95 22.34
CA GLU A 506 3.94 19.57 22.83
C GLU A 506 3.31 20.50 21.81
N LEU A 507 2.16 20.07 21.26
CA LEU A 507 1.00 20.92 20.93
C LEU A 507 -0.16 20.01 20.47
N GLY A 508 -1.26 20.04 21.23
CA GLY A 508 -2.62 19.81 20.73
C GLY A 508 -3.14 18.40 20.68
#